data_AF-A0A099PEU0-F1
#
_entry.id   AF-A0A099PEU0-F1
#
_cell.length_a   1.000
_cell.length_b   1.000
_cell.length_c   1.000
_cell.angle_alpha   90.00
_cell.angle_beta   90.00
_cell.angle_gamma   90.00
#
_symmetry.space_group_name_H-M   'P 1'
#
loop_
_entity.id
_entity.type
_entity.pdbx_description
1 polymer ?
#
loop_
_entity_poly.entity_id
_entity_poly.type
_entity_poly.pdbx_seq_one_letter_code
_entity_poly.pdbx_strand_id
1 'polypeptide(L)'
;MKESQLPGYGLPTLAVFPEPWFEKGFGYLMYECKLKKDGSLGWYKRYLKEDEHFKADFYNTLDEAVKAAEESNESLSREVDTLSISSASKSSICLKVEKAVTVRKRRLLEEHLMLSEAIKRNIENNLVEPESVVVPDDDENLRSALIGVLKKTPYVQLVRLTRYGITLLKDDRKWVRAEHTKKTATYCYRERIARGFGYSGCTHWGKTKAAIRSMLLPRANKLLQLASVKRILDEAKSRGLKVVVLGGFVFWFESKSNVGWSVKELSESSSSDTNRTLWLEGTILSKNHGRIVVLPYIKEDGSHVLGHTKNSPHDGRALPRHKDEYVELPFEMLKDDLMFSLFGELKYE
;
A
#
# COMPACT_ATOMS: atom_id res chain seq x y z
N MET A 1 -25.91 -20.92 0.74
CA MET A 1 -24.74 -21.28 1.59
C MET A 1 -25.20 -21.18 3.02
N LYS A 2 -25.02 -22.22 3.84
CA LYS A 2 -25.35 -22.15 5.27
C LYS A 2 -24.28 -21.35 6.01
N GLU A 3 -24.62 -20.73 7.13
CA GLU A 3 -23.68 -19.91 7.91
C GLU A 3 -22.44 -20.70 8.34
N SER A 4 -22.62 -21.97 8.73
CA SER A 4 -21.52 -22.88 9.09
C SER A 4 -20.57 -23.24 7.96
N GLN A 5 -20.94 -22.94 6.70
CA GLN A 5 -20.11 -23.15 5.52
C GLN A 5 -19.28 -21.92 5.17
N LEU A 6 -19.46 -20.80 5.89
CA LEU A 6 -18.71 -19.57 5.63
C LEU A 6 -17.23 -19.73 6.02
N PRO A 7 -16.31 -19.16 5.23
CA PRO A 7 -14.89 -19.18 5.55
C PRO A 7 -14.60 -18.55 6.93
N GLY A 8 -13.93 -19.29 7.80
CA GLY A 8 -13.59 -18.81 9.14
C GLY A 8 -14.80 -18.68 10.08
N TYR A 9 -15.88 -19.41 9.82
CA TYR A 9 -17.02 -19.50 10.75
C TYR A 9 -16.57 -19.92 12.16
N GLY A 10 -17.14 -19.27 13.19
CA GLY A 10 -16.84 -19.52 14.59
C GLY A 10 -15.51 -18.95 15.10
N LEU A 11 -14.71 -18.27 14.26
CA LEU A 11 -13.51 -17.56 14.70
C LEU A 11 -13.83 -16.10 15.04
N PRO A 12 -13.24 -15.51 16.10
CA PRO A 12 -13.42 -14.09 16.42
C PRO A 12 -12.89 -13.19 15.31
N THR A 13 -13.71 -12.25 14.84
CA THR A 13 -13.30 -11.19 13.91
C THR A 13 -12.71 -10.04 14.70
N LEU A 14 -11.50 -9.61 14.36
CA LEU A 14 -10.77 -8.55 15.08
C LEU A 14 -10.57 -7.28 14.26
N ALA A 15 -10.65 -7.38 12.94
CA ALA A 15 -10.61 -6.25 12.03
C ALA A 15 -11.18 -6.64 10.66
N VAL A 16 -11.41 -5.65 9.80
CA VAL A 16 -11.76 -5.82 8.40
C VAL A 16 -10.93 -4.91 7.51
N PHE A 17 -10.70 -5.32 6.27
CA PHE A 17 -10.06 -4.48 5.27
C PHE A 17 -10.38 -4.97 3.84
N PRO A 18 -10.58 -4.07 2.86
CA PRO A 18 -10.89 -4.46 1.50
C PRO A 18 -9.70 -4.99 0.71
N GLU A 19 -9.96 -5.83 -0.29
CA GLU A 19 -9.03 -6.17 -1.36
C GLU A 19 -9.72 -6.09 -2.73
N PRO A 20 -8.98 -5.85 -3.84
CA PRO A 20 -9.58 -5.85 -5.17
C PRO A 20 -10.22 -7.20 -5.51
N TRP A 21 -11.43 -7.18 -6.05
CA TRP A 21 -12.08 -8.42 -6.48
C TRP A 21 -11.63 -8.80 -7.89
N PHE A 22 -10.51 -9.51 -7.97
CA PHE A 22 -9.88 -9.89 -9.25
C PHE A 22 -10.83 -10.61 -10.19
N GLU A 23 -11.59 -11.59 -9.70
CA GLU A 23 -12.51 -12.39 -10.53
C GLU A 23 -13.65 -11.58 -11.12
N LYS A 24 -14.15 -10.58 -10.37
CA LYS A 24 -15.17 -9.64 -10.85
C LYS A 24 -14.59 -8.65 -11.85
N GLY A 25 -13.30 -8.32 -11.72
CA GLY A 25 -12.55 -7.42 -12.60
C GLY A 25 -12.65 -5.94 -12.19
N PHE A 26 -13.54 -5.61 -11.26
CA PHE A 26 -13.75 -4.29 -10.70
C PHE A 26 -14.28 -4.37 -9.26
N GLY A 27 -14.16 -3.23 -8.56
CA GLY A 27 -14.59 -3.08 -7.17
C GLY A 27 -13.74 -3.86 -6.17
N TYR A 28 -14.20 -3.83 -4.93
CA TYR A 28 -13.46 -4.29 -3.75
C TYR A 28 -14.33 -5.20 -2.90
N LEU A 29 -13.75 -6.31 -2.46
CA LEU A 29 -14.38 -7.28 -1.57
C LEU A 29 -13.81 -7.08 -0.17
N MET A 30 -14.67 -7.02 0.84
CA MET A 30 -14.24 -6.91 2.23
C MET A 30 -13.72 -8.25 2.74
N TYR A 31 -12.65 -8.21 3.53
CA TYR A 31 -12.09 -9.38 4.22
C TYR A 31 -12.05 -9.13 5.73
N GLU A 32 -12.29 -10.19 6.50
CA GLU A 32 -12.23 -10.24 7.97
C GLU A 32 -10.90 -10.82 8.43
N CYS A 33 -10.19 -10.09 9.28
CA CYS A 33 -9.05 -10.56 10.04
C CYS A 33 -9.55 -11.32 11.26
N LYS A 34 -9.38 -12.64 11.29
CA LYS A 34 -9.85 -13.51 12.36
C LYS A 34 -8.70 -14.11 13.15
N LEU A 35 -8.92 -14.28 14.45
CA LEU A 35 -8.00 -14.99 15.34
C LEU A 35 -8.23 -16.50 15.23
N LYS A 36 -7.22 -17.24 14.79
CA LYS A 36 -7.25 -18.70 14.76
C LYS A 36 -6.94 -19.29 16.14
N LYS A 37 -7.31 -20.55 16.33
CA LYS A 37 -7.08 -21.31 17.57
C LYS A 37 -5.60 -21.43 17.95
N ASP A 38 -4.70 -21.37 16.97
CA ASP A 38 -3.24 -21.40 17.16
C ASP A 38 -2.65 -20.01 17.53
N GLY A 39 -3.50 -18.99 17.69
CA GLY A 39 -3.08 -17.61 17.98
C GLY A 39 -2.58 -16.82 16.77
N SER A 40 -2.61 -17.41 15.56
CA SER A 40 -2.28 -16.70 14.32
C SER A 40 -3.49 -15.93 13.77
N LEU A 41 -3.21 -14.91 12.95
CA LEU A 41 -4.25 -14.15 12.24
C LEU A 41 -4.47 -14.73 10.85
N GLY A 42 -5.73 -14.86 10.44
CA GLY A 42 -6.14 -15.28 9.10
C GLY A 42 -7.12 -14.30 8.47
N TRP A 43 -7.06 -14.14 7.15
CA TRP A 43 -7.97 -13.25 6.41
C TRP A 43 -8.96 -14.06 5.59
N TYR A 44 -10.24 -13.76 5.75
CA TYR A 44 -11.36 -14.51 5.16
C TYR A 44 -12.30 -13.55 4.45
N LYS A 45 -12.94 -13.99 3.36
CA LYS A 45 -13.93 -13.16 2.66
C LYS A 45 -15.10 -12.86 3.61
N ARG A 46 -15.48 -11.60 3.72
CA ARG A 46 -16.64 -11.17 4.51
C ARG A 46 -17.92 -11.43 3.73
N TYR A 47 -18.92 -11.97 4.43
CA TYR A 47 -20.26 -12.15 3.90
C TYR A 47 -21.25 -11.50 4.87
N LEU A 48 -22.20 -10.74 4.32
CA LEU A 48 -23.31 -10.15 5.05
C LEU A 48 -24.50 -11.09 4.95
N LYS A 49 -25.23 -11.24 6.05
CA LYS A 49 -26.50 -11.96 6.08
C LYS A 49 -27.59 -11.06 5.52
N GLU A 50 -28.31 -11.56 4.52
CA GLU A 50 -29.46 -10.92 3.87
C GLU A 50 -30.59 -11.95 3.90
N ASP A 51 -31.49 -11.81 4.87
CA ASP A 51 -32.53 -12.78 5.22
C ASP A 51 -31.98 -14.21 5.44
N GLU A 52 -32.33 -15.15 4.54
CA GLU A 52 -31.91 -16.56 4.52
C GLU A 52 -30.65 -16.82 3.68
N HIS A 53 -30.03 -15.76 3.15
CA HIS A 53 -28.89 -15.85 2.24
C HIS A 53 -27.70 -15.03 2.71
N PHE A 54 -26.52 -15.35 2.16
CA PHE A 54 -25.27 -14.66 2.46
C PHE A 54 -24.71 -14.05 1.19
N LYS A 55 -24.49 -12.75 1.22
CA LYS A 55 -23.95 -11.98 0.11
C LYS A 55 -22.55 -11.51 0.42
N ALA A 56 -21.69 -11.54 -0.58
CA ALA A 56 -20.34 -11.02 -0.46
C ALA A 56 -20.37 -9.51 -0.16
N ASP A 57 -19.65 -9.08 0.87
CA ASP A 57 -19.57 -7.67 1.27
C ASP A 57 -18.70 -6.89 0.27
N PHE A 58 -19.35 -6.11 -0.61
CA PHE A 58 -18.76 -5.59 -1.84
C PHE A 58 -19.03 -4.10 -2.03
N TYR A 59 -17.99 -3.41 -2.51
CA TYR A 59 -17.99 -1.97 -2.77
C TYR A 59 -17.50 -1.67 -4.19
N ASN A 60 -18.05 -0.64 -4.82
CA ASN A 60 -17.69 -0.27 -6.19
C ASN A 60 -16.40 0.54 -6.25
N THR A 61 -16.18 1.41 -5.25
CA THR A 61 -15.02 2.31 -5.18
C THR A 61 -14.11 1.95 -4.02
N LEU A 62 -12.85 2.40 -4.10
CA LEU A 62 -11.88 2.17 -3.03
C LEU A 62 -12.25 2.96 -1.78
N ASP A 63 -12.67 4.21 -1.96
CA ASP A 63 -12.98 5.14 -0.87
C ASP A 63 -14.16 4.64 -0.03
N GLU A 64 -15.25 4.18 -0.68
CA GLU A 64 -16.37 3.54 0.01
C GLU A 64 -15.91 2.32 0.83
N ALA A 65 -15.08 1.47 0.23
CA ALA A 65 -14.62 0.24 0.86
C ALA A 65 -13.69 0.51 2.06
N VAL A 66 -12.79 1.49 1.93
CA VAL A 66 -11.87 1.87 3.01
C VAL A 66 -12.63 2.55 4.14
N LYS A 67 -13.55 3.47 3.83
CA LYS A 67 -14.38 4.15 4.82
C LYS A 67 -15.20 3.13 5.64
N ALA A 68 -15.88 2.21 4.96
CA ALA A 68 -16.67 1.18 5.65
C ALA A 68 -15.80 0.24 6.51
N ALA A 69 -14.55 -0.01 6.09
CA ALA A 69 -13.61 -0.78 6.90
C ALA A 69 -13.16 -0.02 8.15
N GLU A 70 -12.90 1.29 8.04
CA GLU A 70 -12.52 2.15 9.17
C GLU A 70 -13.65 2.20 10.21
N GLU A 71 -14.89 2.49 9.78
CA GLU A 71 -16.09 2.48 10.65
C GLU A 71 -16.29 1.11 11.33
N SER A 72 -16.10 0.00 10.59
CA SER A 72 -16.19 -1.35 11.16
C SER A 72 -15.09 -1.62 12.18
N ASN A 73 -13.86 -1.15 11.92
CA ASN A 73 -12.70 -1.38 12.78
C ASN A 73 -12.78 -0.63 14.10
N GLU A 74 -13.41 0.57 14.12
CA GLU A 74 -13.68 1.29 15.36
C GLU A 74 -14.53 0.46 16.32
N SER A 75 -15.55 -0.23 15.78
CA SER A 75 -16.39 -1.14 16.55
C SER A 75 -15.63 -2.40 16.99
N LEU A 76 -14.88 -3.02 16.08
CA LEU A 76 -14.15 -4.27 16.32
C LEU A 76 -12.94 -4.13 17.25
N SER A 77 -12.42 -2.92 17.42
CA SER A 77 -11.28 -2.64 18.31
C SER A 77 -11.49 -3.14 19.75
N ARG A 78 -12.75 -3.17 20.21
CA ARG A 78 -13.14 -3.62 21.55
C ARG A 78 -13.27 -5.15 21.67
N GLU A 79 -13.31 -5.88 20.56
CA GLU A 79 -13.52 -7.34 20.61
C GLU A 79 -12.31 -8.13 21.12
N VAL A 80 -11.12 -7.52 21.12
CA VAL A 80 -9.96 -8.16 21.77
C VAL A 80 -10.15 -8.19 23.29
N ASP A 81 -10.89 -7.22 23.86
CA ASP A 81 -11.12 -7.13 25.29
C ASP A 81 -12.09 -8.20 25.81
N THR A 82 -12.97 -8.71 24.95
CA THR A 82 -13.94 -9.76 25.28
C THR A 82 -13.31 -11.16 25.32
N LEU A 83 -12.08 -11.32 24.83
CA LEU A 83 -11.37 -12.60 24.83
C LEU A 83 -10.92 -13.01 26.25
N SER A 84 -11.18 -14.26 26.62
CA SER A 84 -10.74 -14.87 27.90
C SER A 84 -9.25 -15.25 27.90
N ILE A 85 -8.38 -14.27 27.70
CA ILE A 85 -6.91 -14.43 27.65
C ILE A 85 -6.21 -13.38 28.54
N SER A 86 -4.92 -13.59 28.82
CA SER A 86 -4.13 -12.67 29.65
C SER A 86 -4.04 -11.26 29.04
N SER A 87 -3.89 -10.23 29.87
CA SER A 87 -3.72 -8.84 29.42
C SER A 87 -2.54 -8.68 28.46
N ALA A 88 -1.40 -9.31 28.76
CA ALA A 88 -0.23 -9.31 27.88
C ALA A 88 -0.53 -9.93 26.50
N SER A 89 -1.32 -11.00 26.45
CA SER A 89 -1.76 -11.62 25.20
C SER A 89 -2.70 -10.71 24.41
N LYS A 90 -3.63 -10.00 25.08
CA LYS A 90 -4.52 -9.01 24.44
C LYS A 90 -3.72 -7.89 23.77
N SER A 91 -2.79 -7.28 24.50
CA SER A 91 -1.93 -6.22 23.95
C SER A 91 -1.12 -6.70 22.73
N SER A 92 -0.55 -7.91 22.79
CA SER A 92 0.16 -8.50 21.65
C SER A 92 -0.76 -8.71 20.44
N ILE A 93 -2.00 -9.17 20.64
CA ILE A 93 -2.98 -9.35 19.57
C ILE A 93 -3.37 -8.02 18.94
N CYS A 94 -3.67 -6.99 19.74
CA CYS A 94 -3.98 -5.65 19.23
C CYS A 94 -2.87 -5.14 18.30
N LEU A 95 -1.61 -5.24 18.74
CA LEU A 95 -0.46 -4.84 17.91
C LEU A 95 -0.34 -5.66 16.62
N LYS A 96 -0.60 -6.97 16.68
CA LYS A 96 -0.59 -7.84 15.47
C LYS A 96 -1.69 -7.45 14.49
N VAL A 97 -2.89 -7.15 14.98
CA VAL A 97 -4.04 -6.73 14.17
C VAL A 97 -3.76 -5.38 13.52
N GLU A 98 -3.32 -4.39 14.29
CA GLU A 98 -2.97 -3.05 13.79
C GLU A 98 -1.90 -3.14 12.69
N LYS A 99 -0.84 -3.92 12.92
CA LYS A 99 0.21 -4.17 11.92
C LYS A 99 -0.35 -4.84 10.66
N ALA A 100 -1.22 -5.83 10.81
CA ALA A 100 -1.81 -6.54 9.67
C ALA A 100 -2.70 -5.63 8.81
N VAL A 101 -3.55 -4.81 9.44
CA VAL A 101 -4.39 -3.82 8.75
C VAL A 101 -3.52 -2.77 8.06
N THR A 102 -2.53 -2.21 8.77
CA THR A 102 -1.61 -1.19 8.24
C THR A 102 -0.87 -1.68 6.99
N VAL A 103 -0.33 -2.91 7.03
CA VAL A 103 0.38 -3.49 5.87
C VAL A 103 -0.55 -3.64 4.66
N ARG A 104 -1.80 -4.10 4.88
CA ARG A 104 -2.79 -4.23 3.81
C ARG A 104 -3.22 -2.89 3.24
N LYS A 105 -3.49 -1.91 4.10
CA LYS A 105 -3.80 -0.54 3.71
C LYS A 105 -2.71 0.04 2.84
N ARG A 106 -1.45 0.00 3.32
CA ARG A 106 -0.29 0.49 2.55
C ARG A 106 -0.19 -0.16 1.18
N ARG A 107 -0.33 -1.50 1.12
CA ARG A 107 -0.24 -2.24 -0.15
C ARG A 107 -1.35 -1.87 -1.13
N LEU A 108 -2.59 -1.77 -0.66
CA LEU A 108 -3.73 -1.48 -1.52
C LEU A 108 -3.66 -0.06 -2.07
N LEU A 109 -3.38 0.90 -1.19
CA LEU A 109 -3.28 2.31 -1.55
C LEU A 109 -2.13 2.57 -2.52
N GLU A 110 -0.97 1.92 -2.31
CA GLU A 110 0.15 1.94 -3.25
C GLU A 110 -0.27 1.46 -4.65
N GLU A 111 -0.93 0.29 -4.73
CA GLU A 111 -1.35 -0.29 -6.02
C GLU A 111 -2.40 0.60 -6.71
N HIS A 112 -3.31 1.21 -5.94
CA HIS A 112 -4.30 2.16 -6.46
C HIS A 112 -3.64 3.40 -7.06
N LEU A 113 -2.62 3.93 -6.38
CA LEU A 113 -1.91 5.09 -6.89
C LEU A 113 -1.07 4.75 -8.13
N MET A 114 -0.38 3.61 -8.14
CA MET A 114 0.33 3.15 -9.33
C MET A 114 -0.63 3.02 -10.53
N LEU A 115 -1.87 2.54 -10.30
CA LEU A 115 -2.90 2.48 -11.34
C LEU A 115 -3.29 3.88 -11.85
N SER A 116 -3.55 4.82 -10.95
CA SER A 116 -3.93 6.19 -11.31
C SER A 116 -2.86 6.84 -12.21
N GLU A 117 -1.60 6.70 -11.84
CA GLU A 117 -0.48 7.25 -12.60
C GLU A 117 -0.23 6.50 -13.92
N ALA A 118 -0.42 5.18 -13.94
CA ALA A 118 -0.40 4.39 -15.18
C ALA A 118 -1.45 4.90 -16.17
N ILE A 119 -2.66 5.21 -15.71
CA ILE A 119 -3.73 5.80 -16.54
C ILE A 119 -3.31 7.18 -17.04
N LYS A 120 -2.94 8.08 -16.13
CA LYS A 120 -2.58 9.47 -16.44
C LYS A 120 -1.49 9.57 -17.51
N ARG A 121 -0.42 8.78 -17.38
CA ARG A 121 0.71 8.78 -18.34
C ARG A 121 0.34 8.37 -19.76
N ASN A 122 -0.72 7.58 -19.90
CA ASN A 122 -0.99 6.86 -21.14
C ASN A 122 -2.31 7.24 -21.82
N ILE A 123 -3.21 7.95 -21.13
CA ILE A 123 -4.56 8.22 -21.64
C ILE A 123 -4.55 9.14 -22.88
N GLU A 124 -3.62 10.08 -22.95
CA GLU A 124 -3.49 11.01 -24.09
C GLU A 124 -2.72 10.38 -25.26
N ASN A 125 -1.74 9.53 -24.98
CA ASN A 125 -0.79 9.01 -25.99
C ASN A 125 -1.20 7.66 -26.61
N ASN A 126 -2.22 6.99 -26.08
CA ASN A 126 -2.64 5.66 -26.55
C ASN A 126 -4.13 5.65 -26.93
N LEU A 127 -4.62 6.62 -27.67
CA LEU A 127 -6.02 6.58 -28.10
C LEU A 127 -6.27 5.34 -28.97
N VAL A 128 -7.31 4.58 -28.63
CA VAL A 128 -7.71 3.38 -29.37
C VAL A 128 -8.83 3.74 -30.31
N GLU A 129 -8.56 3.66 -31.61
CA GLU A 129 -9.58 3.76 -32.67
C GLU A 129 -10.49 2.53 -32.60
N PRO A 130 -11.81 2.69 -32.37
CA PRO A 130 -12.76 1.58 -32.21
C PRO A 130 -12.70 0.55 -33.36
N GLU A 131 -12.49 1.01 -34.58
CA GLU A 131 -12.47 0.22 -35.82
C GLU A 131 -11.20 -0.65 -35.91
N SER A 132 -10.14 -0.30 -35.16
CA SER A 132 -8.91 -1.08 -35.09
C SER A 132 -9.02 -2.31 -34.18
N VAL A 133 -10.09 -2.43 -33.40
CA VAL A 133 -10.27 -3.49 -32.40
C VAL A 133 -10.88 -4.74 -33.03
N VAL A 134 -10.00 -5.68 -33.42
CA VAL A 134 -10.40 -6.99 -33.94
C VAL A 134 -10.53 -8.00 -32.80
N VAL A 135 -11.71 -8.61 -32.64
CA VAL A 135 -12.02 -9.60 -31.59
C VAL A 135 -12.34 -10.98 -32.19
N PRO A 136 -12.29 -12.07 -31.40
CA PRO A 136 -12.66 -13.40 -31.88
C PRO A 136 -14.09 -13.44 -32.40
N ASP A 137 -14.30 -14.18 -33.50
CA ASP A 137 -15.60 -14.42 -34.13
C ASP A 137 -16.35 -13.15 -34.59
N ASP A 138 -15.65 -12.01 -34.68
CA ASP A 138 -16.21 -10.69 -34.98
C ASP A 138 -17.43 -10.30 -34.11
N ASP A 139 -17.44 -10.79 -32.86
CA ASP A 139 -18.55 -10.54 -31.91
C ASP A 139 -18.61 -9.06 -31.48
N GLU A 140 -19.65 -8.37 -31.94
CA GLU A 140 -19.94 -6.96 -31.64
C GLU A 140 -20.10 -6.65 -30.14
N ASN A 141 -20.72 -7.55 -29.38
CA ASN A 141 -20.89 -7.36 -27.93
C ASN A 141 -19.54 -7.43 -27.22
N LEU A 142 -18.70 -8.38 -27.64
CA LEU A 142 -17.36 -8.54 -27.13
C LEU A 142 -16.48 -7.33 -27.49
N ARG A 143 -16.56 -6.87 -28.74
CA ARG A 143 -15.85 -5.68 -29.22
C ARG A 143 -16.23 -4.43 -28.42
N SER A 144 -17.54 -4.19 -28.25
CA SER A 144 -18.05 -3.04 -27.50
C SER A 144 -17.61 -3.08 -26.02
N ALA A 145 -17.65 -4.26 -25.39
CA ALA A 145 -17.17 -4.45 -24.02
C ALA A 145 -15.66 -4.21 -23.89
N LEU A 146 -14.87 -4.68 -24.84
CA LEU A 146 -13.42 -4.47 -24.88
C LEU A 146 -13.07 -2.98 -25.08
N ILE A 147 -13.74 -2.29 -26.02
CA ILE A 147 -13.59 -0.85 -26.23
C ILE A 147 -13.88 -0.09 -24.91
N GLY A 148 -14.91 -0.50 -24.17
CA GLY A 148 -15.21 0.09 -22.85
C GLY A 148 -14.05 -0.01 -21.85
N VAL A 149 -13.27 -1.10 -21.89
CA VAL A 149 -12.06 -1.25 -21.08
C VAL A 149 -10.91 -0.39 -21.62
N LEU A 150 -10.68 -0.41 -22.94
CA LEU A 150 -9.59 0.32 -23.58
C LEU A 150 -9.75 1.84 -23.47
N LYS A 151 -10.98 2.36 -23.40
CA LYS A 151 -11.22 3.78 -23.07
C LYS A 151 -10.67 4.19 -21.70
N LYS A 152 -10.61 3.26 -20.73
CA LYS A 152 -10.12 3.54 -19.37
C LYS A 152 -8.63 3.22 -19.23
N THR A 153 -8.19 2.14 -19.84
CA THR A 153 -6.80 1.66 -19.78
C THR A 153 -6.34 1.25 -21.18
N PRO A 154 -6.01 2.21 -22.07
CA PRO A 154 -5.81 1.93 -23.49
C PRO A 154 -4.60 1.06 -23.83
N TYR A 155 -3.64 1.04 -22.93
CA TYR A 155 -2.35 0.37 -23.09
C TYR A 155 -2.39 -1.12 -22.76
N VAL A 156 -3.45 -1.62 -22.12
CA VAL A 156 -3.50 -3.02 -21.65
C VAL A 156 -3.49 -4.01 -22.81
N GLN A 157 -2.80 -5.13 -22.61
CA GLN A 157 -2.75 -6.23 -23.59
C GLN A 157 -3.47 -7.49 -23.08
N LEU A 158 -3.97 -7.49 -21.84
CA LEU A 158 -4.70 -8.60 -21.25
C LEU A 158 -5.94 -8.05 -20.54
N VAL A 159 -7.12 -8.50 -20.96
CA VAL A 159 -8.41 -7.98 -20.48
C VAL A 159 -9.31 -9.11 -20.04
N ARG A 160 -10.01 -8.91 -18.92
CA ARG A 160 -11.06 -9.83 -18.44
C ARG A 160 -12.43 -9.20 -18.65
N LEU A 161 -13.30 -9.90 -19.35
CA LEU A 161 -14.69 -9.51 -19.62
C LEU A 161 -15.61 -10.46 -18.86
N THR A 162 -15.75 -10.24 -17.54
CA THR A 162 -16.41 -11.16 -16.61
C THR A 162 -17.87 -11.47 -16.98
N ARG A 163 -18.62 -10.50 -17.51
CA ARG A 163 -20.01 -10.69 -17.96
C ARG A 163 -20.12 -11.80 -19.02
N TYR A 164 -19.09 -11.96 -19.84
CA TYR A 164 -19.05 -12.93 -20.93
C TYR A 164 -18.25 -14.20 -20.55
N GLY A 165 -17.66 -14.26 -19.35
CA GLY A 165 -16.80 -15.37 -18.95
C GLY A 165 -15.53 -15.51 -19.81
N ILE A 166 -15.06 -14.41 -20.42
CA ILE A 166 -13.96 -14.42 -21.39
C ILE A 166 -12.76 -13.63 -20.86
N THR A 167 -11.56 -14.12 -21.17
CA THR A 167 -10.31 -13.36 -21.05
C THR A 167 -9.69 -13.24 -22.44
N LEU A 168 -9.27 -12.02 -22.79
CA LEU A 168 -8.67 -11.69 -24.08
C LEU A 168 -7.22 -11.27 -23.90
N LEU A 169 -6.36 -11.77 -24.76
CA LEU A 169 -4.95 -11.39 -24.89
C LEU A 169 -4.76 -10.72 -26.25
N LYS A 170 -4.04 -9.59 -26.29
CA LYS A 170 -3.66 -8.93 -27.53
C LYS A 170 -2.48 -9.67 -28.14
N ASP A 171 -2.65 -10.12 -29.37
CA ASP A 171 -1.63 -10.73 -30.21
C ASP A 171 -1.50 -9.90 -31.50
N ASP A 172 -0.40 -9.14 -31.58
CA ASP A 172 -0.18 -8.11 -32.60
C ASP A 172 -1.38 -7.13 -32.72
N ARG A 173 -2.15 -7.21 -33.82
CA ARG A 173 -3.31 -6.36 -34.11
C ARG A 173 -4.66 -6.98 -33.75
N LYS A 174 -4.68 -8.20 -33.22
CA LYS A 174 -5.91 -8.95 -32.94
C LYS A 174 -5.99 -9.36 -31.47
N TRP A 175 -7.21 -9.55 -30.99
CA TRP A 175 -7.45 -10.11 -29.66
C TRP A 175 -7.83 -11.58 -29.79
N VAL A 176 -7.18 -12.43 -28.99
CA VAL A 176 -7.42 -13.88 -28.94
C VAL A 176 -7.92 -14.30 -27.58
N ARG A 177 -8.66 -15.41 -27.52
CA ARG A 177 -9.13 -15.97 -26.26
C ARG A 177 -7.96 -16.54 -25.46
N ALA A 178 -7.93 -16.27 -24.16
CA ALA A 178 -6.99 -16.83 -23.20
C ALA A 178 -7.73 -17.55 -22.07
N GLU A 179 -7.01 -18.32 -21.26
CA GLU A 179 -7.58 -19.06 -20.14
C GLU A 179 -8.35 -18.15 -19.16
N HIS A 180 -9.56 -18.55 -18.78
CA HIS A 180 -10.42 -17.81 -17.86
C HIS A 180 -10.38 -18.39 -16.44
N THR A 181 -9.25 -18.22 -15.75
CA THR A 181 -9.01 -18.78 -14.40
C THR A 181 -8.91 -17.68 -13.33
N LYS A 182 -8.85 -18.07 -12.05
CA LYS A 182 -8.55 -17.14 -10.94
C LYS A 182 -7.16 -16.51 -11.10
N LYS A 183 -6.20 -17.28 -11.61
CA LYS A 183 -4.82 -16.82 -11.86
C LYS A 183 -4.80 -15.73 -12.93
N THR A 184 -5.50 -15.94 -14.05
CA THR A 184 -5.58 -14.91 -15.09
C THR A 184 -6.38 -13.69 -14.64
N ALA A 185 -7.35 -13.84 -13.75
CA ALA A 185 -8.03 -12.70 -13.12
C ALA A 185 -7.05 -11.78 -12.37
N THR A 186 -6.12 -12.35 -11.59
CA THR A 186 -5.06 -11.59 -10.93
C THR A 186 -4.12 -10.92 -11.94
N TYR A 187 -3.77 -11.59 -13.04
CA TYR A 187 -2.95 -11.01 -14.09
C TYR A 187 -3.63 -9.84 -14.79
N CYS A 188 -4.92 -9.94 -15.12
CA CYS A 188 -5.67 -8.84 -15.72
C CYS A 188 -5.70 -7.61 -14.81
N TYR A 189 -5.84 -7.80 -13.49
CA TYR A 189 -5.77 -6.66 -12.55
C TYR A 189 -4.38 -6.01 -12.56
N ARG A 190 -3.32 -6.82 -12.46
CA ARG A 190 -1.93 -6.33 -12.48
C ARG A 190 -1.56 -5.69 -13.81
N GLU A 191 -2.08 -6.19 -14.92
CA GLU A 191 -1.83 -5.67 -16.27
C GLU A 191 -2.21 -4.20 -16.37
N ARG A 192 -3.34 -3.80 -15.77
CA ARG A 192 -3.78 -2.40 -15.72
C ARG A 192 -2.77 -1.46 -15.06
N ILE A 193 -1.94 -1.98 -14.16
CA ILE A 193 -0.88 -1.21 -13.52
C ILE A 193 0.42 -1.37 -14.31
N ALA A 194 0.91 -2.61 -14.41
CA ALA A 194 2.21 -2.96 -14.96
C ALA A 194 2.40 -2.41 -16.38
N ARG A 195 1.37 -2.55 -17.23
CA ARG A 195 1.48 -2.21 -18.64
C ARG A 195 1.64 -0.72 -18.88
N GLY A 196 1.05 0.12 -18.03
CA GLY A 196 1.22 1.57 -18.11
C GLY A 196 2.65 2.03 -17.80
N PHE A 197 3.49 1.15 -17.26
CA PHE A 197 4.93 1.37 -17.04
C PHE A 197 5.82 0.49 -17.93
N GLY A 198 5.25 -0.12 -18.99
CA GLY A 198 5.99 -0.97 -19.93
C GLY A 198 6.28 -2.39 -19.45
N TYR A 199 5.66 -2.85 -18.35
CA TYR A 199 5.80 -4.23 -17.87
C TYR A 199 4.55 -5.07 -18.15
N SER A 200 4.68 -6.40 -18.16
CA SER A 200 3.52 -7.30 -18.23
C SER A 200 2.98 -7.62 -16.83
N GLY A 201 1.66 -7.68 -16.68
CA GLY A 201 0.95 -8.12 -15.48
C GLY A 201 1.19 -9.58 -15.09
N CYS A 202 1.76 -10.38 -16.01
CA CYS A 202 2.15 -11.77 -15.78
C CYS A 202 3.53 -11.92 -15.12
N THR A 203 4.32 -10.84 -15.06
CA THR A 203 5.66 -10.85 -14.45
C THR A 203 5.63 -10.93 -12.92
N HIS A 204 6.80 -11.13 -12.29
CA HIS A 204 6.90 -11.22 -10.85
C HIS A 204 6.51 -9.90 -10.16
N TRP A 205 5.31 -9.88 -9.57
CA TRP A 205 4.67 -8.65 -9.08
C TRP A 205 5.52 -7.84 -8.11
N GLY A 206 6.23 -8.49 -7.19
CA GLY A 206 7.11 -7.78 -6.24
C GLY A 206 8.25 -7.02 -6.93
N LYS A 207 8.81 -7.57 -8.03
CA LYS A 207 9.90 -6.94 -8.80
C LYS A 207 9.35 -5.80 -9.65
N THR A 208 8.21 -6.03 -10.28
CA THR A 208 7.48 -5.02 -11.07
C THR A 208 7.11 -3.81 -10.23
N LYS A 209 6.52 -4.01 -9.04
CA LYS A 209 6.21 -2.90 -8.13
C LYS A 209 7.45 -2.15 -7.67
N ALA A 210 8.56 -2.84 -7.37
CA ALA A 210 9.81 -2.18 -7.02
C ALA A 210 10.32 -1.28 -8.16
N ALA A 211 10.29 -1.77 -9.41
CA ALA A 211 10.71 -0.97 -10.56
C ALA A 211 9.77 0.22 -10.83
N ILE A 212 8.45 0.02 -10.67
CA ILE A 212 7.47 1.11 -10.75
C ILE A 212 7.75 2.15 -9.66
N ARG A 213 7.99 1.76 -8.40
CA ARG A 213 8.40 2.70 -7.33
C ARG A 213 9.61 3.50 -7.78
N SER A 214 10.66 2.88 -8.29
CA SER A 214 11.85 3.59 -8.77
C SER A 214 11.55 4.61 -9.88
N MET A 215 10.55 4.36 -10.73
CA MET A 215 10.10 5.30 -11.76
C MET A 215 9.18 6.41 -11.25
N LEU A 216 8.41 6.13 -10.20
CA LEU A 216 7.45 7.07 -9.62
C LEU A 216 8.06 8.00 -8.59
N LEU A 217 9.02 7.50 -7.82
CA LEU A 217 9.71 8.29 -6.82
C LEU A 217 10.54 9.37 -7.53
N PRO A 218 10.28 10.66 -7.30
CA PRO A 218 11.21 11.69 -7.72
C PRO A 218 12.54 11.45 -7.03
N ARG A 219 13.66 11.80 -7.66
CA ARG A 219 14.96 11.90 -6.97
C ARG A 219 14.73 12.66 -5.66
N ALA A 220 15.26 12.19 -4.54
CA ALA A 220 15.03 12.74 -3.19
C ALA A 220 15.01 14.28 -3.12
N ASN A 221 15.91 14.94 -3.85
CA ASN A 221 16.01 16.41 -3.89
C ASN A 221 14.85 17.11 -4.62
N LYS A 222 14.14 16.44 -5.53
CA LYS A 222 12.93 16.96 -6.20
C LYS A 222 11.72 16.97 -5.25
N LEU A 223 11.68 16.09 -4.25
CA LEU A 223 10.61 16.07 -3.24
C LEU A 223 10.56 17.38 -2.46
N LEU A 224 11.74 17.89 -2.09
CA LEU A 224 11.89 19.17 -1.40
C LEU A 224 11.39 20.38 -2.21
N GLN A 225 11.18 20.21 -3.53
CA GLN A 225 10.70 21.30 -4.38
C GLN A 225 9.19 21.42 -4.45
N LEU A 226 8.45 20.38 -4.04
CA LEU A 226 6.99 20.34 -4.10
C LEU A 226 6.37 21.26 -3.06
N ALA A 227 5.38 22.05 -3.47
CA ALA A 227 4.72 23.01 -2.57
C ALA A 227 4.01 22.33 -1.39
N SER A 228 3.37 21.19 -1.62
CA SER A 228 2.74 20.37 -0.57
C SER A 228 3.75 19.93 0.48
N VAL A 229 4.89 19.37 0.04
CA VAL A 229 5.98 18.93 0.92
C VAL A 229 6.59 20.12 1.66
N LYS A 230 6.87 21.24 0.98
CA LYS A 230 7.40 22.45 1.63
C LYS A 230 6.49 22.91 2.77
N ARG A 231 5.18 22.99 2.54
CA ARG A 231 4.22 23.41 3.58
C ARG A 231 4.22 22.48 4.80
N ILE A 232 4.19 21.17 4.57
CA ILE A 232 4.27 20.15 5.64
C ILE A 232 5.56 20.33 6.45
N LEU A 233 6.69 20.53 5.76
CA LEU A 233 7.99 20.69 6.40
C LEU A 233 8.12 22.03 7.15
N ASP A 234 7.50 23.10 6.66
CA ASP A 234 7.46 24.39 7.35
C ASP A 234 6.60 24.33 8.61
N GLU A 235 5.45 23.65 8.55
CA GLU A 235 4.58 23.40 9.71
C GLU A 235 5.25 22.48 10.75
N ALA A 236 5.94 21.42 10.31
CA ALA A 236 6.71 20.59 11.21
C ALA A 236 7.83 21.39 11.89
N LYS A 237 8.52 22.25 11.12
CA LYS A 237 9.58 23.12 11.64
C LYS A 237 9.04 24.13 12.65
N SER A 238 7.86 24.71 12.44
CA SER A 238 7.24 25.66 13.38
C SER A 238 6.86 24.98 14.70
N ARG A 239 6.50 23.69 14.67
CA ARG A 239 6.32 22.83 15.85
C ARG A 239 7.63 22.35 16.50
N GLY A 240 8.78 22.78 15.99
CA GLY A 240 10.10 22.43 16.51
C GLY A 240 10.63 21.06 16.03
N LEU A 241 9.88 20.35 15.18
CA LEU A 241 10.32 19.07 14.63
C LEU A 241 11.50 19.25 13.68
N LYS A 242 12.40 18.28 13.71
CA LYS A 242 13.62 18.28 12.88
C LYS A 242 13.70 17.08 11.96
N VAL A 243 12.86 16.07 12.20
CA VAL A 243 12.74 14.89 11.36
C VAL A 243 11.26 14.63 11.07
N VAL A 244 10.91 14.46 9.80
CA VAL A 244 9.57 14.08 9.37
C VAL A 244 9.70 12.83 8.51
N VAL A 245 8.96 11.79 8.84
CA VAL A 245 8.90 10.55 8.06
C VAL A 245 7.56 10.54 7.31
N LEU A 246 7.62 10.52 5.98
CA LEU A 246 6.43 10.53 5.12
C LEU A 246 6.68 9.60 3.92
N GLY A 247 5.75 8.65 3.67
CA GLY A 247 5.86 7.64 2.61
C GLY A 247 7.20 6.92 2.49
N GLY A 248 7.85 6.61 3.62
CA GLY A 248 9.15 5.92 3.64
C GLY A 248 10.37 6.82 3.37
N PHE A 249 10.17 8.12 3.16
CA PHE A 249 11.25 9.11 3.12
C PHE A 249 11.45 9.73 4.49
N VAL A 250 12.71 10.03 4.81
CA VAL A 250 13.05 10.76 6.03
C VAL A 250 13.53 12.15 5.65
N PHE A 251 12.68 13.15 5.87
CA PHE A 251 13.07 14.55 5.77
C PHE A 251 13.80 14.96 7.04
N TRP A 252 14.97 15.55 6.87
CA TRP A 252 15.92 15.78 7.94
C TRP A 252 16.43 17.23 7.87
N PHE A 253 16.18 18.00 8.93
CA PHE A 253 16.58 19.40 9.02
C PHE A 253 17.81 19.59 9.91
N GLU A 254 18.85 20.23 9.39
CA GLU A 254 20.00 20.70 10.17
C GLU A 254 20.20 22.21 9.96
N SER A 255 20.48 22.94 11.04
CA SER A 255 20.64 24.41 11.01
C SER A 255 22.09 24.87 10.94
N LYS A 256 23.06 24.05 11.36
CA LYS A 256 24.46 24.48 11.58
C LYS A 256 25.41 24.18 10.42
N SER A 257 25.18 23.12 9.65
CA SER A 257 26.16 22.58 8.68
C SER A 257 25.59 22.12 7.34
N ASN A 258 24.27 22.22 7.12
CA ASN A 258 23.60 21.90 5.86
C ASN A 258 22.55 22.95 5.50
N VAL A 259 22.27 23.10 4.20
CA VAL A 259 21.25 24.03 3.68
C VAL A 259 19.85 23.46 3.93
N GLY A 260 19.34 23.60 5.16
CA GLY A 260 17.95 23.33 5.51
C GLY A 260 17.53 21.85 5.47
N TRP A 261 16.32 21.59 4.94
CA TRP A 261 15.77 20.25 4.83
C TRP A 261 16.53 19.41 3.79
N SER A 262 16.83 18.16 4.15
CA SER A 262 17.46 17.16 3.30
C SER A 262 16.65 15.87 3.34
N VAL A 263 16.86 14.96 2.39
CA VAL A 263 16.19 13.64 2.38
C VAL A 263 17.20 12.54 2.66
N LYS A 264 16.87 11.68 3.61
CA LYS A 264 17.62 10.49 4.00
C LYS A 264 16.81 9.23 3.72
N GLU A 265 17.52 8.11 3.60
CA GLU A 265 16.91 6.80 3.42
C GLU A 265 16.46 6.25 4.77
N LEU A 266 15.25 5.70 4.84
CA LEU A 266 14.85 4.90 5.98
C LEU A 266 15.61 3.57 5.90
N SER A 267 16.09 3.05 7.03
CA SER A 267 16.63 1.69 7.02
C SER A 267 15.48 0.74 6.71
N GLU A 268 15.43 0.24 5.47
CA GLU A 268 14.75 -1.03 5.21
C GLU A 268 15.48 -2.05 6.08
N SER A 269 14.88 -2.43 7.20
CA SER A 269 15.26 -3.68 7.85
C SER A 269 14.91 -4.78 6.86
N SER A 270 15.88 -5.06 5.99
CA SER A 270 16.06 -6.26 5.18
C SER A 270 15.20 -7.40 5.70
N SER A 271 13.99 -7.56 5.16
CA SER A 271 13.22 -8.81 4.96
C SER A 271 13.33 -9.98 5.97
N SER A 272 13.78 -9.76 7.21
CA SER A 272 14.15 -10.81 8.18
C SER A 272 14.12 -10.38 9.65
N ASP A 273 14.22 -9.08 9.99
CA ASP A 273 14.02 -8.60 11.37
C ASP A 273 12.56 -8.19 11.60
N THR A 274 11.68 -9.19 11.70
CA THR A 274 10.21 -9.06 11.81
C THR A 274 9.67 -8.59 13.17
N ASN A 275 10.52 -8.32 14.16
CA ASN A 275 10.13 -8.23 15.58
C ASN A 275 10.34 -6.88 16.30
N ARG A 276 10.57 -5.77 15.58
CA ARG A 276 10.73 -4.45 16.22
C ARG A 276 9.46 -3.61 16.10
N THR A 277 8.90 -3.21 17.25
CA THR A 277 7.76 -2.29 17.35
C THR A 277 8.29 -0.86 17.36
N LEU A 278 7.75 0.05 16.55
CA LEU A 278 8.21 1.45 16.55
C LEU A 278 7.88 2.13 17.88
N TRP A 279 8.80 2.94 18.39
CA TRP A 279 8.60 3.78 19.56
C TRP A 279 8.40 5.23 19.10
N LEU A 280 7.15 5.67 18.99
CA LEU A 280 6.80 6.97 18.39
C LEU A 280 7.20 8.16 19.26
N GLU A 281 7.23 7.97 20.58
CA GLU A 281 7.64 8.98 21.57
C GLU A 281 9.17 9.05 21.72
N GLY A 282 9.90 8.14 21.07
CA GLY A 282 11.36 8.11 21.10
C GLY A 282 12.01 9.25 20.31
N THR A 283 13.31 9.47 20.53
CA THR A 283 14.10 10.45 19.79
C THR A 283 15.20 9.77 18.97
N ILE A 284 15.65 10.46 17.91
CA ILE A 284 16.81 10.03 17.13
C ILE A 284 18.04 10.74 17.67
N LEU A 285 19.01 9.98 18.18
CA LEU A 285 20.29 10.50 18.63
C LEU A 285 21.32 10.39 17.51
N SER A 286 21.54 11.51 16.83
CA SER A 286 22.48 11.62 15.72
C SER A 286 23.91 11.82 16.24
N LYS A 287 24.70 10.74 16.26
CA LYS A 287 26.14 10.77 16.60
C LYS A 287 27.07 10.78 15.39
N ASN A 288 26.52 10.68 14.18
CA ASN A 288 27.26 10.61 12.93
C ASN A 288 26.44 11.19 11.76
N HIS A 289 27.07 11.40 10.61
CA HIS A 289 26.46 11.94 9.39
C HIS A 289 25.90 10.86 8.45
N GLY A 290 25.44 9.73 8.99
CA GLY A 290 24.91 8.61 8.20
C GLY A 290 23.74 8.98 7.29
N ARG A 291 23.70 8.35 6.12
CA ARG A 291 22.67 8.51 5.08
C ARG A 291 21.37 7.76 5.36
N ILE A 292 21.48 6.67 6.13
CA ILE A 292 20.35 5.83 6.55
C ILE A 292 19.92 6.21 7.95
N VAL A 293 18.62 6.34 8.18
CA VAL A 293 18.00 6.59 9.49
C VAL A 293 17.33 5.32 9.99
N VAL A 294 17.71 4.91 11.20
CA VAL A 294 17.02 3.87 11.98
C VAL A 294 16.12 4.59 12.98
N LEU A 295 14.81 4.37 12.89
CA LEU A 295 13.84 4.97 13.81
C LEU A 295 13.91 4.31 15.19
N PRO A 296 13.48 5.00 16.26
CA PRO A 296 13.37 4.41 17.58
C PRO A 296 12.40 3.23 17.59
N TYR A 297 12.73 2.21 18.37
CA TYR A 297 11.92 1.00 18.46
C TYR A 297 12.02 0.32 19.82
N ILE A 298 11.02 -0.48 20.13
CA ILE A 298 10.94 -1.37 21.28
C ILE A 298 11.36 -2.76 20.83
N LYS A 299 12.29 -3.37 21.56
CA LYS A 299 12.69 -4.77 21.38
C LYS A 299 11.62 -5.72 21.94
N GLU A 300 11.75 -7.01 21.62
CA GLU A 300 10.87 -8.05 22.15
C GLU A 300 10.88 -8.14 23.68
N ASP A 301 12.01 -7.81 24.31
CA ASP A 301 12.19 -7.77 25.76
C ASP A 301 11.58 -6.53 26.42
N GLY A 302 10.94 -5.64 25.65
CA GLY A 302 10.36 -4.38 26.13
C GLY A 302 11.36 -3.23 26.29
N SER A 303 12.64 -3.44 25.98
CA SER A 303 13.64 -2.37 26.06
C SER A 303 13.50 -1.38 24.91
N HIS A 304 13.61 -0.09 25.25
CA HIS A 304 13.52 1.02 24.30
C HIS A 304 14.89 1.31 23.68
N VAL A 305 14.94 1.43 22.36
CA VAL A 305 16.14 1.77 21.60
C VAL A 305 15.93 3.10 20.90
N LEU A 306 16.83 4.05 21.16
CA LEU A 306 16.85 5.33 20.46
C LEU A 306 17.16 5.14 18.97
N GLY A 307 16.58 6.02 18.16
CA GLY A 307 16.90 6.08 16.75
C GLY A 307 18.34 6.54 16.54
N HIS A 308 18.94 6.16 15.41
CA HIS A 308 20.31 6.55 15.07
C HIS A 308 20.53 6.58 13.55
N THR A 309 21.62 7.20 13.13
CA THR A 309 22.06 7.24 11.73
C THR A 309 23.16 6.22 11.46
N LYS A 310 23.18 5.66 10.24
CA LYS A 310 24.26 4.79 9.74
C LYS A 310 24.45 4.96 8.24
N ASN A 311 25.51 4.38 7.69
CA ASN A 311 25.69 4.25 6.25
C ASN A 311 25.22 2.87 5.77
N SER A 312 25.06 2.73 4.46
CA SER A 312 24.82 1.43 3.81
C SER A 312 25.98 0.47 4.09
N PRO A 313 25.75 -0.87 4.15
CA PRO A 313 26.79 -1.86 4.44
C PRO A 313 28.06 -1.75 3.57
N HIS A 314 27.94 -1.23 2.33
CA HIS A 314 29.04 -1.07 1.38
C HIS A 314 29.66 0.35 1.36
N ASP A 315 29.11 1.32 2.10
CA ASP A 315 29.54 2.73 2.12
C ASP A 315 30.57 3.04 3.24
N GLY A 316 31.06 2.01 3.93
CA GLY A 316 31.95 2.16 5.10
C GLY A 316 31.24 2.78 6.31
N ARG A 317 32.00 3.08 7.38
CA ARG A 317 31.43 3.69 8.59
C ARG A 317 31.02 5.14 8.32
N ALA A 318 29.86 5.54 8.84
CA ALA A 318 29.42 6.93 8.78
C ALA A 318 30.41 7.83 9.53
N LEU A 319 30.68 9.01 8.97
CA LEU A 319 31.56 10.01 9.57
C LEU A 319 31.01 10.42 10.95
N PRO A 320 31.77 10.22 12.04
CA PRO A 320 31.32 10.57 13.38
C PRO A 320 31.20 12.09 13.53
N ARG A 321 30.22 12.53 14.33
CA ARG A 321 30.14 13.91 14.80
C ARG A 321 31.11 14.13 15.94
N HIS A 322 31.52 15.36 16.15
CA HIS A 322 32.13 15.73 17.41
C HIS A 322 31.14 15.51 18.56
N LYS A 323 31.60 15.20 19.78
CA LYS A 323 30.71 14.88 20.92
C LYS A 323 29.79 16.05 21.27
N ASP A 324 30.29 17.27 21.17
CA ASP A 324 29.53 18.50 21.43
C ASP A 324 28.54 18.86 20.30
N GLU A 325 28.57 18.10 19.20
CA GLU A 325 27.68 18.26 18.04
C GLU A 325 26.64 17.14 17.95
N TYR A 326 26.53 16.30 18.97
CA TYR A 326 25.46 15.31 19.03
C TYR A 326 24.11 16.01 19.10
N VAL A 327 23.17 15.54 18.29
CA VAL A 327 21.84 16.16 18.18
C VAL A 327 20.78 15.11 18.47
N GLU A 328 19.94 15.40 19.46
CA GLU A 328 18.69 14.70 19.67
C GLU A 328 17.60 15.34 18.82
N LEU A 329 16.95 14.52 18.02
CA LEU A 329 16.02 14.98 17.00
C LEU A 329 14.66 14.33 17.28
N PRO A 330 13.66 15.10 17.72
CA PRO A 330 12.29 14.61 17.75
C PRO A 330 11.84 14.36 16.31
N PHE A 331 11.07 13.29 16.13
CA PHE A 331 10.55 12.91 14.83
C PHE A 331 9.04 12.77 14.86
N GLU A 332 8.42 12.96 13.71
CA GLU A 332 7.01 12.69 13.51
C GLU A 332 6.85 11.74 12.32
N MET A 333 5.97 10.76 12.45
CA MET A 333 5.52 9.93 11.35
C MET A 333 4.16 10.41 10.88
N LEU A 334 4.12 10.94 9.66
CA LEU A 334 2.86 11.27 9.01
C LEU A 334 2.25 9.99 8.42
N LYS A 335 0.96 9.78 8.65
CA LYS A 335 0.24 8.57 8.22
C LYS A 335 0.09 8.45 6.70
N ASP A 336 0.34 9.52 5.97
CA ASP A 336 0.12 9.57 4.53
C ASP A 336 1.27 8.94 3.73
N ASP A 337 0.91 8.28 2.62
CA ASP A 337 1.91 7.92 1.61
C ASP A 337 2.36 9.22 0.93
N LEU A 338 3.67 9.45 0.89
CA LEU A 338 4.27 10.58 0.18
C LEU A 338 3.80 10.62 -1.26
N MET A 339 3.46 9.45 -1.82
CA MET A 339 2.88 9.31 -3.13
C MET A 339 1.50 9.94 -3.28
N PHE A 340 0.62 9.94 -2.26
CA PHE A 340 -0.64 10.72 -2.31
C PHE A 340 -0.38 12.23 -2.30
N SER A 341 0.54 12.69 -1.43
CA SER A 341 0.90 14.11 -1.33
C SER A 341 1.73 14.64 -2.51
N LEU A 342 2.37 13.75 -3.27
CA LEU A 342 3.22 14.03 -4.44
C LEU A 342 2.43 14.59 -5.63
N PHE A 343 1.15 14.24 -5.76
CA PHE A 343 0.30 14.65 -6.87
C PHE A 343 -0.62 15.84 -6.53
N GLY A 344 -0.40 16.50 -5.39
CA GLY A 344 -1.09 17.76 -5.05
C GLY A 344 -2.45 17.59 -4.37
N GLU A 345 -2.86 16.36 -4.04
CA GLU A 345 -4.05 16.12 -3.23
C GLU A 345 -3.73 16.39 -1.76
N LEU A 346 -3.81 17.66 -1.39
CA LEU A 346 -3.96 18.07 0.00
C LEU A 346 -5.34 17.60 0.46
N LYS A 347 -5.43 16.46 1.16
CA LYS A 347 -6.56 16.22 2.05
C LYS A 347 -6.39 17.15 3.24
N TYR A 348 -7.05 18.31 3.19
CA TYR A 348 -7.34 19.07 4.40
C TYR A 348 -8.80 18.85 4.75
N GLU A 349 -9.04 18.50 6.00
CA GLU A 349 -10.03 19.20 6.79
C GLU A 349 -9.35 20.38 7.49
#